data_AF-A0A929GGM5-F1
#
_entry.id   AF-A0A929GGM5-F1
#
_cell.length_a   1.000
_cell.length_b   1.000
_cell.length_c   1.000
_cell.angle_alpha   90.00
_cell.angle_beta   90.00
_cell.angle_gamma   90.00
#
_symmetry.space_group_name_H-M   'P 1'
#
loop_
_entity.id
_entity.type
_entity.pdbx_description
1 polymer ?
#
loop_
_entity_poly.entity_id
_entity_poly.type
_entity_poly.pdbx_seq_one_letter_code
_entity_poly.pdbx_strand_id
1 'polypeptide(L)' 'VSTIDEGIEVLTGLKAGQCLEDGSFEPDSVNDRVQKRLATLAERFRDFTRGEEKTT' A
#
# COMPACT_ATOMS: atom_id res chain seq x y z
N VAL A 1 -4.06 23.45 -3.58
CA VAL A 1 -4.09 22.00 -3.80
C VAL A 1 -4.51 21.79 -5.24
N SER A 2 -3.59 21.31 -6.04
CA SER A 2 -3.72 21.13 -7.49
C SER A 2 -3.67 19.65 -7.87
N THR A 3 -3.13 18.79 -7.01
CA THR A 3 -2.98 17.35 -7.23
C THR A 3 -3.47 16.56 -6.02
N ILE A 4 -3.76 15.28 -6.24
CA ILE A 4 -4.13 14.34 -5.17
C ILE A 4 -2.98 14.21 -4.16
N ASP A 5 -1.74 14.10 -4.64
CA ASP A 5 -0.56 14.00 -3.79
C ASP A 5 -0.38 15.22 -2.89
N GLU A 6 -0.57 16.44 -3.42
CA GLU A 6 -0.58 17.65 -2.59
C GLU A 6 -1.67 17.59 -1.51
N GLY A 7 -2.84 17.07 -1.84
CA GLY A 7 -3.93 16.89 -0.88
C GLY A 7 -3.55 15.91 0.23
N ILE A 8 -2.89 14.81 -0.12
CA ILE A 8 -2.38 13.81 0.84
C ILE A 8 -1.35 14.46 1.77
N GLU A 9 -0.39 15.23 1.24
CA GLU A 9 0.63 15.89 2.05
C GLU A 9 0.03 16.89 3.03
N VAL A 10 -0.93 17.70 2.57
CA VAL A 10 -1.60 18.70 3.41
C VAL A 10 -2.41 18.05 4.54
N LEU A 11 -3.12 16.96 4.27
CA LEU A 11 -4.00 16.32 5.26
C LEU A 11 -3.25 15.44 6.27
N THR A 12 -2.13 14.85 5.86
CA THR A 12 -1.41 13.88 6.69
C THR A 12 -0.13 14.44 7.31
N GLY A 13 0.43 15.52 6.75
CA GLY A 13 1.75 16.04 7.12
C GLY A 13 2.91 15.13 6.70
N LEU A 14 2.64 14.10 5.89
CA LEU A 14 3.63 13.16 5.38
C LEU A 14 3.76 13.31 3.86
N LYS A 15 4.91 12.94 3.31
CA LYS A 15 5.09 12.86 1.86
C LYS A 15 4.14 11.85 1.25
N ALA A 16 3.53 12.21 0.11
CA ALA A 16 2.67 11.29 -0.63
C ALA A 16 3.51 10.10 -1.14
N GLY A 17 4.69 10.38 -1.67
CA GLY A 17 5.68 9.41 -2.13
C GLY A 17 5.53 9.07 -3.60
N GLN A 18 6.59 9.24 -4.38
CA GLN A 18 6.63 8.90 -5.80
C GLN A 18 6.88 7.40 -6.03
N CYS A 19 6.40 6.91 -7.17
CA CYS A 19 6.72 5.56 -7.64
C CYS A 19 8.15 5.54 -8.20
N LEU A 20 8.94 4.57 -7.77
CA LEU A 20 10.32 4.33 -8.17
C LEU A 20 10.38 3.41 -9.40
N GLU A 21 11.55 3.32 -10.02
CA GLU A 21 11.76 2.50 -11.23
C GLU A 21 11.46 1.01 -11.03
N ASP A 22 11.63 0.52 -9.80
CA ASP A 22 11.34 -0.87 -9.42
C ASP A 22 9.86 -1.13 -9.07
N GLY A 23 9.01 -0.09 -9.15
CA GLY A 23 7.59 -0.15 -8.81
C GLY A 23 7.29 -0.04 -7.31
N SER A 24 8.29 0.16 -6.45
CA SER A 24 8.09 0.54 -5.05
C SER A 24 7.81 2.05 -4.93
N PHE A 25 7.43 2.51 -3.74
CA PHE A 25 7.25 3.94 -3.46
C PHE A 25 8.34 4.45 -2.53
N GLU A 26 8.62 5.76 -2.60
CA GLU A 26 9.58 6.41 -1.70
C GLU A 26 9.34 6.00 -0.23
N PRO A 27 10.40 5.60 0.49
CA PRO A 27 10.25 5.04 1.82
C PRO A 27 9.63 6.05 2.81
N ASP A 28 8.89 5.52 3.78
CA ASP A 28 8.20 6.25 4.85
C ASP A 28 7.06 7.18 4.40
N SER A 29 6.78 7.23 3.10
CA SER A 29 5.66 7.96 2.50
C SER A 29 4.30 7.30 2.76
N VAL A 30 3.22 8.04 2.44
CA VAL A 30 1.86 7.49 2.50
C VAL A 30 1.70 6.34 1.51
N ASN A 31 2.18 6.48 0.28
CA ASN A 31 2.04 5.46 -0.76
C ASN A 31 2.85 4.19 -0.44
N ASP A 32 4.03 4.30 0.16
CA ASP A 32 4.80 3.15 0.69
C ASP A 32 4.00 2.37 1.75
N ARG A 33 3.41 3.08 2.72
CA ARG A 33 2.57 2.46 3.77
C ARG A 33 1.35 1.77 3.17
N VAL A 34 0.71 2.38 2.17
CA VAL A 34 -0.44 1.80 1.45
C VAL A 34 -0.02 0.53 0.74
N GLN A 35 1.09 0.55 -0.02
CA GLN A 35 1.59 -0.62 -0.74
C GLN A 35 1.87 -1.78 0.23
N LYS A 36 2.58 -1.52 1.33
CA LYS A 36 2.83 -2.52 2.39
C LYS A 36 1.53 -3.09 2.97
N ARG A 37 0.55 -2.23 3.25
CA ARG A 37 -0.75 -2.67 3.77
C ARG A 37 -1.51 -3.56 2.78
N LEU A 38 -1.51 -3.20 1.50
CA LEU A 38 -2.14 -4.01 0.45
C LEU A 38 -1.45 -5.36 0.29
N ALA A 39 -0.11 -5.42 0.36
CA ALA A 39 0.64 -6.67 0.33
C ALA A 39 0.23 -7.59 1.51
N THR A 40 0.18 -7.05 2.73
CA THR A 40 -0.26 -7.82 3.91
C THR A 40 -1.70 -8.33 3.77
N LEU A 41 -2.60 -7.53 3.19
CA LEU A 41 -4.00 -7.97 2.96
C LEU A 41 -4.06 -9.08 1.91
N ALA A 42 -3.28 -8.99 0.84
CA ALA A 42 -3.18 -10.02 -0.19
C ALA A 42 -2.63 -11.33 0.37
N GLU A 43 -1.60 -11.28 1.22
CA GLU A 43 -1.07 -12.46 1.93
C GLU A 43 -2.15 -13.13 2.79
N ARG A 44 -2.89 -12.35 3.59
CA ARG A 44 -3.98 -12.87 4.42
C ARG A 44 -5.10 -13.51 3.58
N PHE A 45 -5.43 -12.90 2.44
CA PHE A 45 -6.43 -13.45 1.52
C PHE A 45 -5.97 -14.79 0.90
N ARG A 46 -4.70 -14.89 0.52
CA ARG A 46 -4.09 -16.14 0.05
C ARG A 46 -4.07 -17.22 1.12
N ASP A 47 -3.80 -16.85 2.37
CA ASP A 47 -3.83 -17.79 3.49
C ASP A 47 -5.24 -18.29 3.77
N PHE A 48 -6.23 -17.40 3.71
CA PHE A 48 -7.64 -17.75 3.87
C PHE A 48 -8.09 -18.77 2.81
N THR A 49 -7.80 -18.52 1.54
CA THR A 49 -8.16 -19.41 0.43
C THR A 49 -7.46 -20.77 0.50
N ARG A 50 -6.18 -20.80 0.89
CA ARG A 50 -5.44 -22.05 1.13
C ARG A 50 -5.97 -22.87 2.32
N GLY A 51 -6.61 -22.21 3.29
CA GLY A 51 -7.26 -22.87 4.42
C GLY A 51 -8.50 -23.66 4.02
N GLU A 52 -9.25 -23.19 3.02
CA GLU A 52 -10.47 -23.84 2.53
C GLU A 52 -10.18 -25.09 1.69
N GLU A 53 -9.06 -25.12 0.95
CA GLU A 53 -8.62 -26.30 0.17
C GLU A 53 -8.28 -27.53 1.04
N LYS A 54 -8.06 -27.36 2.36
CA LYS A 54 -7.75 -28.48 3.26
C LYS A 54 -8.97 -29.16 3.90
N THR A 55 -10.17 -28.63 3.67
CA THR A 55 -11.40 -29.10 4.35
C THR A 55 -12.38 -29.83 3.41
N THR A 56 -12.10 -29.91 2.10
CA THR A 56 -12.89 -30.69 1.13
C THR A 56 -12.07 -31.87 0.62
#